data_AF-A0A6B2LK79-F1
#
_entry.id   AF-A0A6B2LK79-F1
#
_cell.length_a   1.000
_cell.length_b   1.000
_cell.length_c   1.000
_cell.angle_alpha   90.00
_cell.angle_beta   90.00
_cell.angle_gamma   90.00
#
_symmetry.space_group_name_H-M   'P 1'
#
loop_
_entity.id
_entity.type
_entity.pdbx_description
1 polymer ?
#
loop_
_entity_poly.entity_id
_entity_poly.type
_entity_poly.pdbx_seq_one_letter_code
_entity_poly.pdbx_strand_id
1 'polypeptide(L)'
;MEDAFVANLAFGCGGDYAGAAKKKHIAWKEATSPALFGIFDGHGGARCSNFVSRRLPRVLFECSDFPDDIPKAMQTAFVETDKLWLKKAKSKKWIDGSTGIVGLVYGDTLYVANAGDSRGVLCQNGQVVAVSVDHKPTDPGETERITKYGGTVTKGRINGNLAVSRGFGDIEFKDSINWFRET
;
A
#
# COMPACT_ATOMS: atom_id res chain seq x y z
N MET A 1 -7.42 -5.15 -16.87
CA MET A 1 -6.14 -4.49 -16.58
C MET A 1 -6.36 -2.99 -16.71
N GLU A 2 -7.26 -2.50 -15.87
CA GLU A 2 -7.53 -1.09 -15.59
C GLU A 2 -7.57 -1.06 -14.05
N ASP A 3 -7.17 0.05 -13.43
CA ASP A 3 -7.12 0.26 -11.97
C ASP A 3 -5.74 0.08 -11.28
N ALA A 4 -4.71 0.72 -11.83
CA ALA A 4 -3.64 1.27 -10.99
C ALA A 4 -3.95 2.75 -10.73
N PHE A 5 -4.71 3.04 -9.66
CA PHE A 5 -4.92 4.42 -9.21
C PHE A 5 -3.62 4.92 -8.57
N VAL A 6 -2.90 5.83 -9.25
CA VAL A 6 -1.88 6.68 -8.60
C VAL A 6 -2.60 7.87 -7.99
N ALA A 7 -2.79 7.86 -6.67
CA ALA A 7 -3.24 9.06 -5.97
C ALA A 7 -2.08 10.06 -5.90
N ASN A 8 -2.02 11.01 -6.84
CA ASN A 8 -1.25 12.24 -6.68
C ASN A 8 -2.09 13.21 -5.85
N LEU A 9 -1.86 13.26 -4.54
CA LEU A 9 -2.44 14.31 -3.67
C LEU A 9 -1.32 15.28 -3.30
N ALA A 10 -0.94 16.13 -4.26
CA ALA A 10 -0.17 17.34 -3.98
C ALA A 10 -1.14 18.42 -3.48
N PHE A 11 -1.01 18.82 -2.21
CA PHE A 11 -1.61 20.05 -1.71
C PHE A 11 -0.56 21.17 -1.84
N GLY A 12 -0.75 22.09 -2.78
CA GLY A 12 0.04 23.33 -2.84
C GLY A 12 0.06 23.99 -4.22
N CYS A 13 -0.54 25.17 -4.32
CA CYS A 13 -0.75 25.95 -5.54
C CYS A 13 0.53 26.57 -6.15
N GLY A 14 0.57 26.60 -7.48
CA GLY A 14 0.91 27.80 -8.27
C GLY A 14 2.34 27.96 -8.75
N GLY A 15 2.52 28.04 -10.08
CA GLY A 15 3.70 28.65 -10.70
C GLY A 15 4.02 28.11 -12.10
N ASP A 16 3.84 28.95 -13.11
CA ASP A 16 4.10 28.66 -14.53
C ASP A 16 5.58 28.34 -14.84
N TYR A 17 5.80 27.45 -15.81
CA TYR A 17 7.14 27.08 -16.30
C TYR A 17 7.60 28.01 -17.43
N ALA A 18 8.73 28.69 -17.23
CA ALA A 18 9.53 29.28 -18.30
C ALA A 18 11.01 28.86 -18.17
N GLY A 19 11.55 28.32 -19.27
CA GLY A 19 12.91 28.63 -19.73
C GLY A 19 14.12 27.96 -19.07
N ALA A 20 14.58 26.89 -19.73
CA ALA A 20 15.97 26.60 -20.13
C ALA A 20 17.16 26.68 -19.14
N ALA A 21 17.84 25.52 -19.08
CA ALA A 21 19.28 25.30 -19.24
C ALA A 21 20.28 25.52 -18.08
N LYS A 22 20.86 24.38 -17.70
CA LYS A 22 22.27 24.13 -17.33
C LYS A 22 22.80 24.74 -16.02
N LYS A 23 22.57 24.04 -14.90
CA LYS A 23 23.57 23.73 -13.85
C LYS A 23 22.96 22.90 -12.71
N LYS A 24 23.82 22.07 -12.09
CA LYS A 24 23.83 21.66 -10.67
C LYS A 24 22.73 20.69 -10.23
N HIS A 25 23.02 19.97 -9.13
CA HIS A 25 22.17 19.04 -8.38
C HIS A 25 20.73 18.97 -8.88
N ILE A 26 20.26 17.76 -9.23
CA ILE A 26 18.80 17.51 -9.28
C ILE A 26 18.32 17.56 -7.83
N ALA A 27 18.19 18.77 -7.30
CA ALA A 27 17.28 19.05 -6.21
C ALA A 27 15.91 18.72 -6.78
N TRP A 28 15.19 17.80 -6.14
CA TRP A 28 13.76 17.73 -6.27
C TRP A 28 13.21 19.10 -5.85
N LYS A 29 13.06 20.01 -6.82
CA LYS A 29 12.29 21.22 -6.61
C LYS A 29 10.83 20.80 -6.72
N GLU A 30 10.25 20.63 -5.53
CA GLU A 30 8.82 20.70 -5.25
C GLU A 30 7.98 19.45 -5.53
N ALA A 31 8.39 18.32 -4.98
CA ALA A 31 7.38 17.59 -4.22
C ALA A 31 7.25 18.35 -2.89
N THR A 32 6.15 19.08 -2.68
CA THR A 32 5.86 19.70 -1.38
C THR A 32 5.82 18.57 -0.35
N SER A 33 6.79 18.51 0.55
CA SER A 33 6.75 17.56 1.66
C SER A 33 5.58 17.93 2.59
N PRO A 34 4.68 17.01 2.94
CA PRO A 34 4.64 15.59 2.55
C PRO A 34 4.05 15.34 1.14
N ALA A 35 4.68 14.44 0.37
CA ALA A 35 4.10 13.93 -0.89
C ALA A 35 3.86 12.42 -0.78
N LEU A 36 2.60 12.00 -0.97
CA LEU A 36 2.17 10.62 -0.86
C LEU A 36 1.75 10.07 -2.22
N PHE A 37 2.26 8.90 -2.57
CA PHE A 37 1.94 8.15 -3.78
C PHE A 37 1.49 6.76 -3.37
N GLY A 38 0.56 6.16 -4.11
CA GLY A 38 0.22 4.76 -3.88
C GLY A 38 -0.42 4.13 -5.10
N ILE A 39 -0.29 2.81 -5.21
CA ILE A 39 -0.96 1.96 -6.20
C ILE A 39 -1.71 0.87 -5.44
N PHE A 40 -2.96 0.64 -5.84
CA PHE A 40 -3.87 -0.31 -5.21
C PHE A 40 -4.49 -1.19 -6.30
N ASP A 41 -3.97 -2.41 -6.46
CA ASP A 41 -4.46 -3.38 -7.44
C ASP A 41 -5.61 -4.18 -6.81
N GLY A 42 -6.83 -3.93 -7.29
CA GLY A 42 -8.05 -4.52 -6.73
C GLY A 42 -8.39 -5.88 -7.33
N HIS A 43 -8.90 -6.80 -6.50
CA HIS A 43 -9.39 -8.10 -6.93
C HIS A 43 -10.74 -8.44 -6.29
N GLY A 44 -11.55 -9.26 -6.97
CA GLY A 44 -12.95 -9.49 -6.57
C GLY A 44 -13.87 -8.27 -6.78
N GLY A 45 -13.33 -7.18 -7.32
CA GLY A 45 -14.00 -5.92 -7.65
C GLY A 45 -13.15 -4.70 -7.26
N ALA A 46 -13.52 -3.52 -7.76
CA ALA A 46 -12.74 -2.30 -7.55
C ALA A 46 -13.10 -1.55 -6.26
N ARG A 47 -14.01 -2.07 -5.42
CA ARG A 47 -14.54 -1.27 -4.29
C ARG A 47 -13.52 -1.12 -3.17
N CYS A 48 -12.71 -2.16 -2.93
CA CYS A 48 -11.65 -2.13 -1.92
C CYS A 48 -10.57 -1.13 -2.31
N SER A 49 -9.97 -1.29 -3.49
CA SER A 49 -8.92 -0.39 -3.99
C SER A 49 -9.38 1.08 -4.04
N ASN A 50 -10.61 1.35 -4.51
CA ASN A 50 -11.20 2.69 -4.49
C ASN A 50 -11.43 3.25 -3.08
N PHE A 51 -11.77 2.41 -2.11
CA PHE A 51 -11.94 2.85 -0.73
C PHE A 51 -10.59 3.18 -0.09
N VAL A 52 -9.62 2.28 -0.23
CA VAL A 52 -8.28 2.42 0.37
C VAL A 52 -7.57 3.64 -0.20
N SER A 53 -7.58 3.84 -1.53
CA SER A 53 -6.93 4.99 -2.18
C SER A 53 -7.45 6.35 -1.69
N ARG A 54 -8.73 6.42 -1.32
CA ARG A 54 -9.36 7.65 -0.80
C ARG A 54 -9.22 7.80 0.71
N ARG A 55 -9.17 6.70 1.46
CA ARG A 55 -9.23 6.72 2.92
C ARG A 55 -7.85 6.73 3.57
N LEU A 56 -6.90 5.96 3.04
CA LEU A 56 -5.57 5.77 3.61
C LEU A 56 -4.80 7.08 3.83
N PRO A 57 -4.76 8.04 2.89
CA PRO A 57 -4.02 9.29 3.09
C PRO A 57 -4.50 10.06 4.33
N ARG A 58 -5.82 10.13 4.52
CA ARG A 58 -6.42 10.81 5.67
C ARG A 58 -6.09 10.10 6.98
N VAL A 59 -6.19 8.77 7.01
CA VAL A 59 -5.86 7.99 8.21
C VAL A 59 -4.38 8.15 8.58
N LEU A 60 -3.48 8.22 7.59
CA LEU A 60 -2.06 8.44 7.81
C LEU A 60 -1.77 9.83 8.40
N PHE A 61 -2.26 10.89 7.77
CA PHE A 61 -1.96 12.26 8.19
C PHE A 61 -2.70 12.69 9.47
N GLU A 62 -3.79 12.00 9.85
CA GLU A 62 -4.48 12.18 11.13
C GLU A 62 -3.94 11.25 12.23
N CYS A 63 -2.96 10.38 11.94
CA CYS A 63 -2.38 9.46 12.92
C CYS A 63 -1.54 10.22 13.96
N SER A 64 -1.71 9.91 15.24
CA SER A 64 -0.96 10.55 16.33
C SER A 64 0.54 10.30 16.29
N ASP A 65 0.97 9.23 15.62
CA ASP A 65 2.39 8.92 15.42
C ASP A 65 3.00 9.77 14.28
N PHE A 66 2.21 10.47 13.47
CA PHE A 66 2.72 11.33 12.39
C PHE A 66 2.96 12.77 12.88
N PRO A 67 4.09 13.43 12.54
CA PRO A 67 5.22 12.93 11.75
C PRO A 67 6.37 12.30 12.58
N ASP A 68 6.20 12.17 13.90
CA ASP A 68 7.29 11.80 14.81
C ASP A 68 7.82 10.36 14.61
N ASP A 69 6.94 9.42 14.23
CA ASP A 69 7.24 8.03 13.90
C ASP A 69 6.47 7.61 12.63
N ILE A 70 6.99 8.05 11.48
CA ILE A 70 6.39 7.77 10.16
C ILE A 70 6.22 6.26 9.88
N PRO A 71 7.21 5.37 10.13
CA PRO A 71 7.03 3.93 9.93
C PRO A 71 5.84 3.37 10.71
N LYS A 72 5.71 3.73 11.98
CA LYS A 72 4.57 3.32 12.82
C LYS A 72 3.27 3.95 12.35
N ALA A 73 3.27 5.23 11.95
CA ALA A 73 2.11 5.89 11.41
C ALA A 73 1.59 5.21 10.12
N MET A 74 2.49 4.80 9.22
CA MET A 74 2.14 4.05 8.00
C MET A 74 1.56 2.67 8.32
N GLN A 75 2.17 1.93 9.25
CA GLN A 75 1.64 0.64 9.70
C GLN A 75 0.23 0.80 10.30
N THR A 76 0.06 1.75 11.23
CA THR A 76 -1.23 2.08 11.84
C THR A 76 -2.25 2.47 10.77
N ALA A 77 -1.85 3.27 9.77
CA ALA A 77 -2.75 3.69 8.70
C ALA A 77 -3.24 2.55 7.82
N PHE A 78 -2.37 1.57 7.51
CA PHE A 78 -2.76 0.36 6.78
C PHE A 78 -3.78 -0.45 7.59
N VAL A 79 -3.44 -0.77 8.84
CA VAL A 79 -4.30 -1.57 9.73
C VAL A 79 -5.66 -0.89 9.97
N GLU A 80 -5.69 0.40 10.29
CA GLU A 80 -6.93 1.12 10.56
C GLU A 80 -7.77 1.32 9.29
N THR A 81 -7.14 1.58 8.14
CA THR A 81 -7.88 1.66 6.87
C THR A 81 -8.52 0.33 6.51
N ASP A 82 -7.81 -0.79 6.73
CA ASP A 82 -8.34 -2.13 6.51
C ASP A 82 -9.53 -2.42 7.44
N LYS A 83 -9.42 -2.13 8.75
CA LYS A 83 -10.53 -2.26 9.71
C LYS A 83 -11.78 -1.48 9.27
N LEU A 84 -11.58 -0.24 8.81
CA LEU A 84 -12.68 0.60 8.29
C LEU A 84 -13.32 -0.02 7.05
N TRP A 85 -12.51 -0.55 6.13
CA TRP A 85 -13.00 -1.26 4.95
C TRP A 85 -13.78 -2.52 5.33
N LEU A 86 -13.23 -3.38 6.19
CA LEU A 86 -13.85 -4.64 6.60
C LEU A 86 -15.20 -4.41 7.28
N LYS A 87 -15.32 -3.40 8.14
CA LYS A 87 -16.61 -3.01 8.74
C LYS A 87 -17.65 -2.69 7.66
N LYS A 88 -17.25 -1.93 6.63
CA LYS A 88 -18.12 -1.57 5.50
C LYS A 88 -18.45 -2.78 4.64
N ALA A 89 -17.45 -3.56 4.24
CA ALA A 89 -17.56 -4.75 3.41
C ALA A 89 -18.48 -5.79 4.05
N LYS A 90 -18.34 -6.05 5.36
CA LYS A 90 -19.20 -6.96 6.12
C LYS A 90 -20.67 -6.59 6.04
N SER A 91 -21.00 -5.30 6.25
CA SER A 91 -22.39 -4.82 6.18
C SER A 91 -23.02 -4.97 4.78
N LYS A 92 -22.18 -4.97 3.74
CA LYS A 92 -22.60 -5.04 2.33
C LYS A 92 -22.38 -6.42 1.71
N LYS A 93 -21.84 -7.38 2.47
CA LYS A 93 -21.41 -8.71 1.99
C LYS A 93 -20.48 -8.63 0.77
N TRP A 94 -19.55 -7.68 0.80
CA TRP A 94 -18.51 -7.55 -0.22
C TRP A 94 -17.28 -8.36 0.16
N ILE A 95 -16.66 -8.96 -0.84
CA ILE A 95 -15.46 -9.79 -0.69
C ILE A 95 -14.25 -9.18 -1.39
N ASP A 96 -14.40 -7.99 -2.01
CA ASP A 96 -13.34 -7.30 -2.72
C ASP A 96 -12.10 -7.13 -1.81
N GLY A 97 -10.93 -7.38 -2.38
CA GLY A 97 -9.63 -7.13 -1.78
C GLY A 97 -8.79 -6.21 -2.66
N SER A 98 -7.63 -5.82 -2.15
CA SER A 98 -6.67 -5.00 -2.89
C SER A 98 -5.26 -5.18 -2.34
N THR A 99 -4.27 -5.15 -3.23
CA THR A 99 -2.90 -4.83 -2.81
C THR A 99 -2.82 -3.36 -2.38
N GLY A 100 -1.71 -2.97 -1.78
CA GLY A 100 -1.35 -1.57 -1.63
C GLY A 100 0.15 -1.38 -1.44
N ILE A 101 0.76 -0.66 -2.37
CA ILE A 101 2.12 -0.13 -2.25
C ILE A 101 2.02 1.39 -2.12
N VAL A 102 2.64 1.96 -1.09
CA VAL A 102 2.58 3.39 -0.77
C VAL A 102 3.99 3.92 -0.56
N GLY A 103 4.31 5.02 -1.23
CA GLY A 103 5.55 5.79 -1.05
C GLY A 103 5.24 7.17 -0.47
N LEU A 104 5.84 7.52 0.66
CA LEU A 104 5.76 8.84 1.27
C LEU A 104 7.13 9.52 1.19
N VAL A 105 7.20 10.64 0.51
CA VAL A 105 8.35 11.55 0.59
C VAL A 105 8.08 12.54 1.72
N TYR A 106 8.90 12.49 2.76
CA TYR A 106 8.87 13.42 3.88
C TYR A 106 10.28 13.97 4.14
N GLY A 107 10.44 15.29 3.98
CA GLY A 107 11.75 15.92 3.94
C GLY A 107 12.58 15.41 2.75
N ASP A 108 13.73 14.80 3.05
CA ASP A 108 14.65 14.17 2.09
C ASP A 108 14.55 12.64 2.08
N THR A 109 13.59 12.06 2.82
CA THR A 109 13.47 10.61 3.02
C THR A 109 12.25 10.05 2.30
N LEU A 110 12.44 8.93 1.62
CA LEU A 110 11.37 8.11 1.03
C LEU A 110 11.04 6.94 1.97
N TYR A 111 9.81 6.91 2.47
CA TYR A 111 9.25 5.80 3.23
C TYR A 111 8.37 4.95 2.33
N VAL A 112 8.50 3.62 2.39
CA VAL A 112 7.73 2.69 1.55
C VAL A 112 7.03 1.67 2.44
N ALA A 113 5.72 1.49 2.22
CA ALA A 113 4.93 0.43 2.85
C ALA A 113 4.24 -0.41 1.77
N ASN A 114 4.30 -1.74 1.90
CA ASN A 114 3.72 -2.68 0.95
C ASN A 114 2.85 -3.73 1.62
N ALA A 115 1.68 -4.00 1.05
CA ALA A 115 0.82 -5.12 1.37
C ALA A 115 0.29 -5.74 0.06
N GLY A 116 0.97 -6.77 -0.44
CA GLY A 116 0.60 -7.49 -1.65
C GLY A 116 1.81 -7.74 -2.55
N ASP A 117 1.55 -8.06 -3.81
CA ASP A 117 2.55 -8.35 -4.83
C ASP A 117 2.76 -7.20 -5.83
N SER A 118 2.18 -6.02 -5.55
CA SER A 118 2.63 -4.77 -6.17
C SER A 118 4.04 -4.40 -5.71
N ARG A 119 4.79 -3.67 -6.55
CA ARG A 119 6.21 -3.41 -6.30
C ARG A 119 6.61 -1.97 -6.52
N GLY A 120 7.31 -1.41 -5.53
CA GLY A 120 8.04 -0.16 -5.66
C GLY A 120 9.47 -0.40 -6.15
N VAL A 121 9.93 0.43 -7.08
CA VAL A 121 11.33 0.48 -7.52
C VAL A 121 11.83 1.92 -7.52
N LEU A 122 13.09 2.12 -7.13
CA LEU A 122 13.77 3.41 -7.17
C LEU A 122 14.90 3.35 -8.20
N CYS A 123 14.93 4.31 -9.12
CA CYS A 123 16.05 4.50 -10.03
C CYS A 123 16.92 5.65 -9.54
N GLN A 124 18.18 5.37 -9.21
CA GLN A 124 19.16 6.38 -8.81
C GLN A 124 20.43 6.21 -9.65
N ASN A 125 20.87 7.29 -10.31
CA ASN A 125 22.07 7.30 -11.15
C ASN A 125 22.08 6.18 -12.22
N GLY A 126 20.91 5.87 -12.79
CA GLY A 126 20.74 4.82 -13.80
C GLY A 126 20.70 3.39 -13.24
N GLN A 127 20.77 3.21 -11.92
CA GLN A 127 20.60 1.91 -11.27
C GLN A 127 19.20 1.78 -10.69
N VAL A 128 18.54 0.64 -10.96
CA VAL A 128 17.20 0.34 -10.46
C VAL A 128 17.30 -0.62 -9.28
N VAL A 129 16.68 -0.25 -8.17
CA VAL A 129 16.65 -1.04 -6.93
C VAL A 129 15.19 -1.24 -6.51
N ALA A 130 14.82 -2.46 -6.12
CA ALA A 130 13.52 -2.73 -5.52
C ALA A 130 13.49 -2.13 -4.10
N VAL A 131 12.47 -1.32 -3.81
CA VAL A 131 12.28 -0.66 -2.50
C VAL A 131 11.15 -1.31 -1.68
N SER A 132 10.61 -2.42 -2.17
CA SER A 132 9.62 -3.23 -1.48
C SER A 132 9.86 -4.72 -1.74
N VAL A 133 9.30 -5.56 -0.88
CA VAL A 133 9.26 -7.02 -1.03
C VAL A 133 7.84 -7.42 -1.35
N ASP A 134 7.64 -8.18 -2.43
CA ASP A 134 6.33 -8.76 -2.77
C ASP A 134 5.93 -9.75 -1.67
N HIS A 135 4.64 -9.80 -1.35
CA HIS A 135 4.09 -10.74 -0.37
C HIS A 135 3.35 -11.87 -1.08
N LYS A 136 4.06 -12.97 -1.34
CA LYS A 136 3.53 -14.15 -2.03
C LYS A 136 3.26 -15.27 -1.04
N PRO A 137 2.18 -16.07 -1.22
CA PRO A 137 1.91 -17.22 -0.36
C PRO A 137 3.07 -18.23 -0.31
N THR A 138 3.88 -18.30 -1.35
CA THR A 138 5.04 -19.20 -1.46
C THR A 138 6.28 -18.72 -0.70
N ASP A 139 6.30 -17.48 -0.21
CA ASP A 139 7.45 -16.98 0.54
C ASP A 139 7.52 -17.70 1.89
N PRO A 140 8.70 -18.18 2.35
CA PRO A 140 8.78 -19.06 3.51
C PRO A 140 8.09 -18.53 4.77
N GLY A 141 8.29 -17.24 5.09
CA GLY A 141 7.64 -16.61 6.25
C GLY A 141 6.12 -16.44 6.07
N GLU A 142 5.66 -16.21 4.83
CA GLU A 142 4.23 -16.11 4.54
C GLU A 142 3.56 -17.48 4.58
N THR A 143 4.20 -18.53 4.04
CA THR A 143 3.75 -19.92 4.16
C THR A 143 3.66 -20.34 5.63
N GLU A 144 4.68 -20.04 6.44
CA GLU A 144 4.68 -20.33 7.87
C GLU A 144 3.52 -19.61 8.57
N ARG A 145 3.33 -18.31 8.32
CA ARG A 145 2.20 -17.56 8.87
C ARG A 145 0.87 -18.16 8.45
N ILE A 146 0.66 -18.44 7.17
CA ILE A 146 -0.58 -19.01 6.63
C ILE A 146 -0.90 -20.35 7.31
N THR A 147 0.09 -21.25 7.38
CA THR A 147 -0.08 -22.59 7.97
C THR A 147 -0.30 -22.56 9.49
N LYS A 148 0.42 -21.67 10.20
CA LYS A 148 0.24 -21.42 11.64
C LYS A 148 -1.20 -21.04 11.99
N TYR A 149 -1.87 -20.33 11.09
CA TYR A 149 -3.27 -19.93 11.23
C TYR A 149 -4.22 -20.84 10.42
N GLY A 150 -3.89 -22.10 10.21
CA GLY A 150 -4.81 -23.12 9.66
C GLY A 150 -5.12 -23.02 8.18
N GLY A 151 -4.48 -22.10 7.44
CA GLY A 151 -4.55 -22.05 5.98
C GLY A 151 -3.59 -23.04 5.32
N THR A 152 -3.73 -23.21 4.01
CA THR A 152 -2.83 -24.02 3.18
C THR A 152 -2.29 -23.21 2.02
N VAL A 153 -1.09 -23.55 1.54
CA VAL A 153 -0.54 -22.99 0.31
C VAL A 153 -0.54 -24.08 -0.76
N THR A 154 -1.43 -23.96 -1.74
CA THR A 154 -1.57 -24.94 -2.83
C THR A 154 -1.41 -24.23 -4.17
N LYS A 155 -0.48 -24.70 -5.01
CA LYS A 155 -0.16 -24.08 -6.32
C LYS A 155 0.07 -22.57 -6.23
N GLY A 156 0.75 -22.13 -5.16
CA GLY A 156 1.06 -20.72 -4.91
C GLY A 156 -0.12 -19.86 -4.45
N ARG A 157 -1.22 -20.47 -4.00
CA ARG A 157 -2.43 -19.76 -3.52
C ARG A 157 -2.84 -20.19 -2.12
N ILE A 158 -3.32 -19.23 -1.32
CA ILE A 158 -3.95 -19.49 -0.02
C ILE A 158 -5.25 -20.27 -0.25
N ASN A 159 -5.35 -21.44 0.35
CA ASN A 159 -6.47 -22.37 0.23
C ASN A 159 -6.85 -22.67 -1.24
N GLY A 160 -5.87 -22.62 -2.14
CA GLY A 160 -6.07 -22.79 -3.58
C GLY A 160 -6.76 -21.61 -4.29
N ASN A 161 -7.08 -20.51 -3.59
CA ASN A 161 -7.87 -19.40 -4.10
C ASN A 161 -7.04 -18.11 -4.29
N LEU A 162 -6.52 -17.51 -3.21
CA LEU A 162 -5.90 -16.17 -3.25
C LEU A 162 -4.40 -16.24 -3.54
N ALA A 163 -3.91 -15.51 -4.55
CA ALA A 163 -2.50 -15.54 -4.98
C ALA A 163 -1.58 -14.54 -4.26
N VAL A 164 -2.16 -13.69 -3.40
CA VAL A 164 -1.45 -12.67 -2.61
C VAL A 164 -1.54 -13.08 -1.14
N SER A 165 -0.47 -12.88 -0.36
CA SER A 165 -0.49 -13.26 1.05
C SER A 165 -0.86 -12.13 2.01
N ARG A 166 -0.71 -10.87 1.61
CA ARG A 166 -1.07 -9.67 2.39
C ARG A 166 -1.82 -8.66 1.53
N GLY A 167 -2.74 -7.91 2.12
CA GLY A 167 -3.57 -6.95 1.39
C GLY A 167 -4.71 -6.38 2.23
N PHE A 168 -5.42 -5.43 1.66
CA PHE A 168 -6.66 -4.86 2.19
C PHE A 168 -7.85 -5.72 1.79
N GLY A 169 -8.91 -5.76 2.61
CA GLY A 169 -10.13 -6.51 2.29
C GLY A 169 -9.97 -8.01 2.52
N ASP A 170 -10.41 -8.84 1.56
CA ASP A 170 -10.32 -10.30 1.68
C ASP A 170 -10.99 -10.86 2.96
N ILE A 171 -12.17 -10.34 3.28
CA ILE A 171 -12.87 -10.62 4.54
C ILE A 171 -13.10 -12.10 4.82
N GLU A 172 -13.32 -12.91 3.78
CA GLU A 172 -13.58 -14.35 3.91
C GLU A 172 -12.41 -15.07 4.59
N PHE A 173 -11.22 -14.57 4.33
CA PHE A 173 -10.07 -15.03 5.00
C PHE A 173 -10.06 -14.36 6.40
N LYS A 174 -10.30 -13.04 6.57
CA LYS A 174 -10.02 -12.29 7.83
C LYS A 174 -10.99 -12.56 8.98
N ASP A 175 -12.22 -12.95 8.66
CA ASP A 175 -13.28 -13.23 9.64
C ASP A 175 -13.19 -14.64 10.24
N SER A 176 -12.53 -15.59 9.56
CA SER A 176 -12.53 -17.01 9.95
C SER A 176 -11.37 -17.39 10.87
N ILE A 177 -10.19 -16.78 10.69
CA ILE A 177 -8.99 -17.06 11.48
C ILE A 177 -8.16 -15.75 11.61
N ASN A 178 -7.39 -15.57 12.69
CA ASN A 178 -6.65 -14.34 13.01
C ASN A 178 -5.40 -14.04 12.12
N TRP A 179 -5.30 -14.53 10.87
CA TRP A 179 -4.08 -14.48 10.04
C TRP A 179 -3.69 -13.06 9.58
N PHE A 180 -4.61 -12.09 9.51
CA PHE A 180 -4.36 -10.74 8.97
C PHE A 180 -4.36 -9.60 9.98
N ARG A 181 -4.24 -9.90 11.29
CA ARG A 181 -4.07 -8.83 12.29
C ARG A 181 -2.74 -8.06 12.14
N GLU A 182 -1.84 -8.56 11.31
CA GLU A 182 -0.52 -8.01 11.03
C GLU A 182 -0.38 -7.65 9.53
N THR A 183 -1.40 -7.01 8.93
CA THR A 183 -1.22 -6.31 7.66
C THR A 183 -0.07 -5.31 7.75
#